data_AF-A0A520AST3-F1
#
_entry.id   AF-A0A520AST3-F1
#
_cell.length_a   1.000
_cell.length_b   1.000
_cell.length_c   1.000
_cell.angle_alpha   90.00
_cell.angle_beta   90.00
_cell.angle_gamma   90.00
#
_symmetry.space_group_name_H-M   'P 1'
#
loop_
_entity.id
_entity.type
_entity.pdbx_description
1 polymer ?
#
loop_
_entity_poly.entity_id
_entity_poly.type
_entity_poly.pdbx_seq_one_letter_code
_entity_poly.pdbx_strand_id
1 'polypeptide(L)'
;MNIKELLLNGQSFLALLKEFAIEAKDIIIQDENVLLTDRNLAQKEVGKETICIEGKNEDGIFNFFGTLHFNMLNKLAVFELQGFEQVNLRTN
;
A
#
# COMPACT_ATOMS: atom_id res chain seq x y z
N MET A 1 4.81 -0.11 14.56
CA MET A 1 4.82 -1.28 13.65
C MET A 1 4.62 -0.75 12.25
N ASN A 2 5.39 -1.22 11.27
CA ASN A 2 5.34 -0.65 9.92
C ASN A 2 4.40 -1.48 9.01
N ILE A 3 3.29 -0.90 8.58
CA ILE A 3 2.29 -1.55 7.72
C ILE A 3 2.91 -1.99 6.39
N LYS A 4 3.88 -1.20 5.87
CA LYS A 4 4.63 -1.53 4.65
C LYS A 4 5.34 -2.89 4.76
N GLU A 5 5.96 -3.16 5.90
CA GLU A 5 6.64 -4.46 6.12
C GLU A 5 5.65 -5.62 6.13
N LEU A 6 4.47 -5.46 6.73
CA LEU A 6 3.44 -6.51 6.76
C LEU A 6 2.89 -6.80 5.37
N LEU A 7 2.67 -5.77 4.57
CA LEU A 7 2.24 -5.92 3.18
C LEU A 7 3.30 -6.61 2.33
N LEU A 8 4.58 -6.25 2.51
CA LEU A 8 5.70 -6.87 1.81
C LEU A 8 5.93 -8.33 2.22
N ASN A 9 5.48 -8.74 3.41
CA ASN A 9 5.44 -10.16 3.79
C ASN A 9 4.30 -10.94 3.12
N GLY A 10 3.32 -10.24 2.54
CA GLY A 10 2.18 -10.85 1.85
C GLY A 10 2.49 -11.20 0.40
N GLN A 11 2.30 -12.48 0.03
CA GLN A 11 2.53 -12.95 -1.34
C GLN A 11 1.65 -12.24 -2.39
N SER A 12 0.39 -11.93 -2.05
CA SER A 12 -0.53 -11.25 -2.97
C SER A 12 -0.05 -9.84 -3.34
N PHE A 13 0.51 -9.10 -2.38
CA PHE A 13 1.01 -7.75 -2.64
C PHE A 13 2.31 -7.77 -3.43
N LEU A 14 3.21 -8.73 -3.16
CA LEU A 14 4.40 -8.93 -3.97
C LEU A 14 4.08 -9.32 -5.43
N ALA A 15 3.04 -10.13 -5.63
CA ALA A 15 2.56 -10.48 -6.97
C ALA A 15 2.05 -9.23 -7.70
N LEU A 16 1.25 -8.39 -7.02
CA LEU A 16 0.80 -7.11 -7.55
C LEU A 16 1.98 -6.23 -7.98
N LEU A 17 2.98 -6.02 -7.12
CA LEU A 17 4.14 -5.20 -7.48
C LEU A 17 4.88 -5.72 -8.72
N LYS A 18 4.97 -7.06 -8.88
CA LYS A 18 5.58 -7.68 -10.06
C LYS A 18 4.77 -7.46 -11.33
N GLU A 19 3.44 -7.48 -11.27
CA GLU A 19 2.57 -7.23 -12.43
C GLU A 19 2.81 -5.82 -13.01
N PHE A 20 3.13 -4.85 -12.15
CA PHE A 20 3.41 -3.47 -12.54
C PHE A 20 4.91 -3.15 -12.65
N ALA A 21 5.79 -4.15 -12.52
CA ALA A 21 7.25 -3.97 -12.53
C ALA A 21 7.76 -2.91 -11.54
N ILE A 22 7.17 -2.86 -10.35
CA ILE A 22 7.55 -1.93 -9.27
C ILE A 22 8.35 -2.68 -8.22
N GLU A 23 9.48 -2.11 -7.79
CA GLU A 23 10.26 -2.68 -6.69
C GLU A 23 9.71 -2.26 -5.33
N ALA A 24 9.84 -3.13 -4.32
CA ALA A 24 9.41 -2.86 -2.94
C ALA A 24 10.06 -1.62 -2.30
N LYS A 25 11.24 -1.19 -2.80
CA LYS A 25 11.90 0.04 -2.35
C LYS A 25 11.21 1.30 -2.89
N ASP A 26 10.56 1.18 -4.04
CA ASP A 26 9.96 2.28 -4.81
C ASP A 26 8.46 2.47 -4.51
N ILE A 27 7.94 1.80 -3.46
CA ILE A 27 6.59 2.00 -2.95
C ILE A 27 6.57 2.97 -1.76
N ILE A 28 5.55 3.81 -1.70
CA ILE A 28 5.26 4.74 -0.61
C ILE A 28 3.76 4.62 -0.30
N ILE A 29 3.43 4.30 0.94
CA ILE A 29 2.03 4.36 1.39
C ILE A 29 1.75 5.82 1.74
N GLN A 30 0.95 6.52 0.94
CA GLN A 30 0.74 7.97 1.13
C GLN A 30 0.01 8.25 2.45
N ASP A 31 -0.91 7.37 2.83
CA ASP A 31 -1.72 7.51 4.04
C ASP A 31 -1.04 6.98 5.32
N GLU A 32 0.23 6.57 5.28
CA GLU A 32 0.91 5.96 6.44
C GLU A 32 0.89 6.90 7.66
N ASN A 33 1.02 8.22 7.43
CA ASN A 33 0.89 9.21 8.49
C ASN A 33 -0.55 9.39 8.97
N VAL A 34 -1.57 9.24 8.13
CA VAL A 34 -2.97 9.41 8.57
C VAL A 34 -3.41 8.21 9.41
N LEU A 35 -3.06 6.99 8.97
CA LEU A 35 -3.41 5.74 9.65
C LEU A 35 -2.74 5.58 11.01
N LEU A 36 -1.49 6.05 11.16
CA LEU A 36 -0.71 5.95 12.41
C LEU A 36 -1.03 7.07 13.41
N THR A 37 -1.47 8.24 12.93
CA THR A 37 -1.79 9.38 13.81
C THR A 37 -3.23 9.34 14.31
N ASP A 38 -4.13 8.60 13.63
CA ASP A 38 -5.47 8.36 14.13
C ASP A 38 -5.44 7.39 15.32
N ARG A 39 -5.53 7.96 16.53
CA ARG A 39 -5.54 7.20 17.80
C ARG A 39 -6.63 6.13 17.86
N ASN A 40 -7.66 6.22 17.01
CA ASN A 40 -8.71 5.19 16.92
C ASN A 40 -8.26 3.94 16.16
N LEU A 41 -7.30 4.05 15.24
CA LEU A 41 -6.75 2.90 14.49
C LEU A 41 -5.65 2.19 15.28
N ALA A 42 -4.85 2.93 16.05
CA ALA A 42 -3.83 2.36 16.93
C ALA A 42 -4.41 1.42 18.01
N GLN A 43 -5.70 1.56 18.36
CA GLN A 43 -6.39 0.70 19.32
C GLN A 43 -7.17 -0.46 18.68
N LYS A 44 -7.29 -0.51 17.35
CA LYS A 44 -8.03 -1.57 16.65
C LYS A 44 -7.10 -2.73 16.31
N GLU A 45 -7.38 -3.89 16.89
CA GLU A 45 -6.64 -5.12 16.61
C GLU A 45 -6.90 -5.66 15.20
N VAL A 46 -8.08 -5.37 14.63
CA VAL A 46 -8.46 -5.71 13.25
C VAL A 46 -9.20 -4.53 12.64
N GLY A 47 -8.83 -4.15 11.41
CA GLY A 47 -9.42 -3.01 10.73
C GLY A 47 -9.37 -3.14 9.22
N LYS A 48 -10.14 -2.26 8.57
CA LYS A 48 -10.11 -2.09 7.12
C LYS A 48 -10.13 -0.59 6.82
N GLU A 49 -9.18 -0.12 6.04
CA GLU A 49 -9.04 1.31 5.73
C GLU A 49 -8.77 1.47 4.25
N THR A 50 -9.35 2.50 3.63
CA THR A 50 -9.04 2.85 2.25
C THR A 50 -7.71 3.59 2.23
N ILE A 51 -6.76 3.11 1.45
CA ILE A 51 -5.41 3.68 1.38
C ILE A 51 -4.98 3.88 -0.08
N CYS A 52 -4.09 4.84 -0.28
CA CYS A 52 -3.35 5.03 -1.52
C CYS A 52 -1.90 4.55 -1.35
N ILE A 53 -1.45 3.70 -2.28
CA ILE A 53 -0.05 3.27 -2.38
C ILE A 53 0.51 3.82 -3.69
N GLU A 54 1.50 4.70 -3.58
CA GLU A 54 2.28 5.17 -4.72
C GLU A 54 3.40 4.16 -4.99
N GLY A 55 3.56 3.72 -6.23
CA GLY A 55 4.67 2.91 -6.68
C GLY A 55 5.31 3.52 -7.92
N LYS A 56 6.64 3.53 -7.98
CA LYS A 56 7.38 4.10 -9.13
C LYS A 56 8.10 3.00 -9.89
N ASN A 57 8.08 3.11 -11.20
CA ASN A 57 8.89 2.30 -12.10
C ASN A 57 9.43 3.17 -13.26
N GLU A 58 10.06 2.54 -14.25
CA GLU A 58 10.61 3.22 -15.43
C GLU A 58 9.54 3.89 -16.30
N ASP A 59 8.29 3.41 -16.25
CA ASP A 59 7.15 3.92 -17.02
C ASP A 59 6.42 5.09 -16.32
N GLY A 60 6.79 5.43 -15.09
CA GLY A 60 6.26 6.56 -14.34
C GLY A 60 5.77 6.21 -12.94
N ILE A 61 4.74 6.94 -12.49
CA ILE A 61 4.19 6.82 -11.13
C ILE A 61 2.82 6.13 -11.22
N PHE A 62 2.64 5.05 -10.46
CA PHE A 62 1.40 4.33 -10.29
C PHE A 62 0.81 4.64 -8.92
N ASN A 63 -0.42 5.13 -8.87
CA ASN A 63 -1.18 5.31 -7.65
C ASN A 63 -2.20 4.18 -7.54
N PHE A 64 -1.99 3.27 -6.60
CA PHE A 64 -2.89 2.16 -6.31
C PHE A 64 -3.88 2.58 -5.24
N PHE A 65 -5.17 2.52 -5.56
CA PHE A 65 -6.26 2.79 -4.63
C PHE A 65 -6.91 1.48 -4.24
N GLY A 66 -7.01 1.25 -2.93
CA GLY A 66 -7.54 -0.01 -2.44
C GLY A 66 -7.87 0.01 -0.96
N THR A 67 -8.32 -1.14 -0.48
CA THR A 67 -8.60 -1.34 0.94
C THR A 67 -7.47 -2.14 1.58
N LEU A 68 -6.86 -1.57 2.62
CA LEU A 68 -5.95 -2.26 3.52
C LEU A 68 -6.76 -2.98 4.59
N HIS A 69 -6.72 -4.31 4.56
CA HIS A 69 -7.19 -5.16 5.64
C HIS A 69 -5.99 -5.48 6.53
N PHE A 70 -6.06 -5.14 7.81
CA PHE A 70 -4.99 -5.43 8.75
C PHE A 70 -5.50 -6.14 9.99
N ASN A 71 -4.67 -7.04 10.50
CA ASN A 71 -4.85 -7.72 11.77
C ASN A 71 -3.54 -7.62 12.56
N MET A 72 -3.54 -6.77 13.57
CA MET A 72 -2.39 -6.49 14.42
C MET A 72 -2.05 -7.66 15.32
N LEU A 73 -3.05 -8.42 15.79
CA LEU A 73 -2.86 -9.59 16.64
C LEU A 73 -2.06 -10.69 15.92
N ASN A 74 -2.42 -10.94 14.66
CA ASN A 74 -1.79 -11.96 13.82
C ASN A 74 -0.62 -11.40 12.98
N LYS A 75 -0.34 -10.10 13.05
CA LYS A 75 0.65 -9.40 12.21
C LYS A 75 0.44 -9.67 10.71
N LEU A 76 -0.81 -9.56 10.27
CA LEU A 76 -1.20 -9.76 8.88
C LEU A 76 -1.70 -8.46 8.29
N ALA A 77 -1.32 -8.20 7.03
CA ALA A 77 -1.87 -7.14 6.23
C ALA A 77 -2.11 -7.66 4.81
N VAL A 78 -3.27 -7.30 4.25
CA VAL A 78 -3.64 -7.60 2.87
C VAL A 78 -4.13 -6.32 2.24
N PHE A 79 -3.59 -6.00 1.07
CA PHE A 79 -4.06 -4.88 0.26
C PHE A 79 -4.92 -5.42 -0.88
N GLU A 80 -6.18 -5.00 -0.90
CA GLU A 80 -7.12 -5.30 -1.98
C GLU A 80 -7.15 -4.12 -2.94
N LEU A 81 -6.56 -4.32 -4.13
CA LEU A 81 -6.58 -3.31 -5.19
C LEU A 81 -8.00 -3.13 -5.74
N GLN A 82 -8.48 -1.89 -5.78
CA GLN A 82 -9.77 -1.53 -6.36
C GLN A 82 -9.62 -0.77 -7.68
N GLY A 83 -8.53 -0.02 -7.83
CA GLY A 83 -8.20 0.69 -9.05
C GLY A 83 -6.80 1.28 -8.97
N PHE A 84 -6.28 1.70 -10.11
CA PHE A 84 -4.99 2.39 -10.16
C PHE A 84 -5.01 3.50 -11.20
N GLU A 85 -4.18 4.51 -10.98
CA GLU A 85 -3.91 5.57 -11.95
C GLU A 85 -2.42 5.57 -12.30
N GLN A 86 -2.10 5.69 -13.59
CA GLN A 86 -0.73 5.88 -14.04
C GLN A 86 -0.53 7.34 -14.43
N VAL A 87 0.35 8.03 -13.70
CA VAL A 87 0.81 9.37 -14.04
C VAL A 87 2.11 9.21 -14.83
N ASN A 88 2.00 9.35 -16.16
CA ASN A 88 3.15 9.35 -17.06
C ASN A 88 4.01 10.61 -16.81
N LEU A 89 5.31 10.42 -16.58
CA LEU A 89 6.31 11.48 -16.64
C LEU A 89 6.57 11.87 -18.11
N ARG A 90 5.56 12.33 -18.83
CA ARG A 90 5.77 13.08 -20.08
C ARG A 90 5.81 14.56 -19.75
N THR A 91 6.99 15.04 -19.37
CA THR A 91 7.32 16.46 -19.51
C THR A 91 7.38 16.78 -21.00
N ASN A 92 6.46 17.63 -21.47
CA ASN A 92 6.62 18.39 -22.71
C ASN A 92 7.83 19.32 -22.61
#